data_AF-A0A9E2CJG8-F1
#
_entry.id   AF-A0A9E2CJG8-F1
#
_cell.length_a   1.000
_cell.length_b   1.000
_cell.length_c   1.000
_cell.angle_alpha   90.00
_cell.angle_beta   90.00
_cell.angle_gamma   90.00
#
_symmetry.space_group_name_H-M   'P 1'
#
loop_
_entity.id
_entity.type
_entity.pdbx_description
1 polymer ?
#
loop_
_entity_poly.entity_id
_entity_poly.type
_entity_poly.pdbx_seq_one_letter_code
_entity_poly.pdbx_strand_id
1 'polypeptide(L)'
;MIDYLTHYYRDGKPPFQSMSYLSDDEAERIGSALIEENPKAFRRFRKFPTYWPRRRRTDQWVRSEFEKKGGAPVEPYPQYLVLGTSSYIAALGEDGRYAEIR
;
A
#
# COMPACT_ATOMS: atom_id res chain seq x y z
N MET A 1 21.60 13.82 4.36
CA MET A 1 21.23 12.86 3.30
C MET A 1 20.06 12.06 3.85
N ILE A 2 19.02 11.77 3.06
CA ILE A 2 17.94 10.89 3.50
C ILE A 2 18.44 9.46 3.32
N ASP A 3 18.51 8.71 4.41
CA ASP A 3 19.10 7.37 4.50
C ASP A 3 18.14 6.34 5.12
N TYR A 4 16.86 6.69 5.27
CA TYR A 4 15.83 5.84 5.82
C TYR A 4 14.60 5.74 4.91
N LEU A 5 13.87 4.65 5.06
CA LEU A 5 12.57 4.42 4.45
C LEU A 5 11.46 4.56 5.49
N THR A 6 10.27 4.97 5.06
CA THR A 6 9.11 5.15 5.92
C THR A 6 7.95 4.28 5.47
N HIS A 7 7.42 3.48 6.40
CA HIS A 7 6.16 2.76 6.25
C HIS A 7 5.04 3.51 6.98
N TYR A 8 4.03 3.99 6.24
CA TYR A 8 2.86 4.63 6.82
C TYR A 8 1.77 3.60 7.12
N TYR A 9 1.26 3.60 8.34
CA TYR A 9 0.21 2.68 8.78
C TYR A 9 -0.72 3.35 9.78
N ARG A 10 -1.89 2.74 9.99
CA ARG A 10 -2.94 3.29 10.86
C ARG A 10 -2.68 2.94 12.33
N ASP A 11 -3.06 3.83 13.23
CA ASP A 11 -2.96 3.54 14.66
C ASP A 11 -3.88 2.38 15.06
N GLY A 12 -3.46 1.58 16.03
CA GLY A 12 -4.16 0.39 16.50
C GLY A 12 -4.24 -0.73 15.47
N LYS A 13 -3.58 -0.62 14.31
CA LYS A 13 -3.52 -1.65 13.27
C LYS A 13 -2.08 -2.17 13.10
N PRO A 14 -1.91 -3.47 12.81
CA PRO A 14 -0.59 -4.01 12.46
C PRO A 14 0.00 -3.30 11.24
N PRO A 15 1.34 -3.10 11.18
CA PRO A 15 2.00 -2.63 9.97
C PRO A 15 1.96 -3.70 8.86
N PHE A 16 2.37 -3.31 7.65
CA PHE A 16 2.49 -4.18 6.46
C PHE A 16 1.24 -4.99 6.07
N GLN A 17 0.04 -4.50 6.40
CA GLN A 17 -1.19 -5.06 5.87
C GLN A 17 -1.34 -4.71 4.39
N SER A 18 -1.62 -5.71 3.57
CA SER A 18 -1.81 -5.55 2.13
C SER A 18 -3.11 -6.19 1.69
N MET A 19 -3.89 -5.44 0.90
CA MET A 19 -5.07 -5.99 0.23
C MET A 19 -4.70 -7.02 -0.84
N SER A 20 -3.43 -7.05 -1.30
CA SER A 20 -3.00 -7.97 -2.35
C SER A 20 -2.96 -9.45 -1.91
N TYR A 21 -3.18 -9.76 -0.62
CA TYR A 21 -3.43 -11.12 -0.14
C TYR A 21 -4.88 -11.57 -0.26
N LEU A 22 -5.81 -10.64 -0.44
CA LEU A 22 -7.23 -10.91 -0.37
C LEU A 22 -7.73 -11.49 -1.70
N SER A 23 -8.81 -12.26 -1.63
CA SER A 23 -9.63 -12.52 -2.80
C SER A 23 -10.23 -11.22 -3.35
N ASP A 24 -10.66 -11.21 -4.61
CA ASP A 24 -11.22 -10.01 -5.23
C ASP A 24 -12.49 -9.52 -4.49
N ASP A 25 -13.34 -10.45 -4.04
CA ASP A 25 -14.55 -10.15 -3.25
C ASP A 25 -14.22 -9.53 -1.88
N GLU A 26 -13.23 -10.09 -1.18
CA GLU A 26 -12.77 -9.52 0.09
C GLU A 26 -12.11 -8.16 -0.09
N ALA A 27 -11.32 -7.99 -1.15
CA ALA A 27 -10.68 -6.73 -1.47
C ALA A 27 -11.72 -5.65 -1.80
N GLU A 28 -12.79 -5.97 -2.51
CA GLU A 28 -13.86 -5.02 -2.82
C GLU A 28 -14.62 -4.61 -1.55
N ARG A 29 -14.98 -5.59 -0.71
CA ARG A 29 -15.64 -5.35 0.58
C ARG A 29 -14.79 -4.47 1.50
N ILE A 30 -13.50 -4.81 1.66
CA ILE A 30 -12.58 -4.04 2.50
C ILE A 30 -12.32 -2.65 1.89
N GLY A 31 -12.17 -2.56 0.56
CA GLY A 31 -12.03 -1.29 -0.15
C GLY A 31 -13.19 -0.34 0.12
N SER A 32 -14.42 -0.87 0.14
CA SER A 32 -15.63 -0.11 0.45
C SER A 32 -15.63 0.41 1.88
N ALA A 33 -15.34 -0.46 2.87
CA ALA A 33 -15.21 -0.06 4.27
C ALA A 33 -14.12 1.01 4.50
N LEU A 34 -13.00 0.90 3.79
CA LEU A 34 -11.92 1.89 3.87
C LEU A 34 -12.34 3.27 3.33
N ILE A 35 -13.20 3.34 2.30
CA ILE A 35 -13.75 4.62 1.81
C ILE A 35 -14.66 5.26 2.86
N GLU A 36 -15.52 4.46 3.51
CA GLU A 36 -16.41 4.94 4.58
C GLU A 36 -15.63 5.51 5.75
N GLU A 37 -14.53 4.84 6.11
CA GLU A 37 -13.70 5.27 7.22
C GLU A 37 -12.88 6.53 6.90
N ASN A 38 -12.17 6.55 5.76
CA ASN A 38 -11.36 7.71 5.38
C ASN A 38 -11.42 7.95 3.85
N PRO A 39 -12.41 8.73 3.38
CA PRO A 39 -12.64 8.92 1.95
C PRO A 39 -11.50 9.70 1.26
N LYS A 40 -10.71 10.47 2.02
CA LYS A 40 -9.55 11.22 1.47
C LYS A 40 -8.40 10.27 1.13
N ALA A 41 -8.02 9.39 2.07
CA ALA A 41 -6.91 8.44 1.90
C ALA A 41 -7.25 7.31 0.90
N PHE A 42 -8.52 6.91 0.86
CA PHE A 42 -8.97 5.72 0.12
C PHE A 42 -9.84 6.02 -1.10
N ARG A 43 -9.91 7.29 -1.55
CA ARG A 43 -10.67 7.75 -2.73
C ARG A 43 -10.52 6.85 -3.97
N ARG A 44 -9.35 6.26 -4.17
CA ARG A 44 -9.03 5.37 -5.30
C ARG A 44 -10.00 4.18 -5.42
N PHE A 45 -10.49 3.67 -4.28
CA PHE A 45 -11.41 2.54 -4.25
C PHE A 45 -12.83 2.89 -4.71
N ARG A 46 -13.19 4.18 -4.86
CA ARG A 46 -14.46 4.56 -5.52
C ARG A 46 -14.56 4.08 -6.97
N LYS A 47 -13.43 3.70 -7.57
CA LYS A 47 -13.33 3.11 -8.90
C LYS A 47 -12.79 1.67 -8.83
N PHE A 48 -13.13 0.92 -7.78
CA PHE A 48 -12.59 -0.42 -7.51
C PHE A 48 -12.56 -1.33 -8.74
N PRO A 49 -13.65 -1.47 -9.55
CA PRO A 49 -13.66 -2.37 -10.71
C PRO A 49 -12.59 -2.06 -11.76
N THR A 50 -12.11 -0.81 -11.82
CA THR A 50 -11.04 -0.41 -12.74
C THR A 50 -9.68 -0.28 -12.07
N TYR A 51 -9.65 0.16 -10.81
CA TYR A 51 -8.43 0.36 -10.04
C TYR A 51 -7.79 -0.98 -9.68
N TRP A 52 -8.59 -1.94 -9.20
CA TRP A 52 -8.08 -3.19 -8.64
C TRP A 52 -7.37 -4.08 -9.66
N PRO A 53 -7.93 -4.34 -10.87
CA PRO A 53 -7.22 -5.11 -11.88
C PRO A 53 -5.92 -4.44 -12.36
N ARG A 54 -5.92 -3.10 -12.44
CA ARG A 54 -4.72 -2.32 -12.81
C ARG A 54 -3.65 -2.45 -11.74
N ARG A 55 -4.02 -2.34 -10.47
CA ARG A 55 -3.11 -2.51 -9.33
C ARG A 55 -2.44 -3.88 -9.37
N ARG A 56 -3.22 -4.97 -9.52
CA ARG A 56 -2.66 -6.33 -9.58
C ARG A 56 -1.68 -6.52 -10.74
N ARG A 57 -2.01 -5.97 -11.92
CA ARG A 57 -1.11 -6.00 -13.08
C ARG A 57 0.18 -5.24 -12.83
N THR A 58 0.11 -4.08 -12.18
CA THR A 58 1.29 -3.29 -11.80
C THR A 58 2.15 -4.03 -10.78
N ASP A 59 1.55 -4.63 -9.74
CA ASP A 59 2.28 -5.39 -8.71
C ASP A 59 3.05 -6.56 -9.35
N GLN A 60 2.41 -7.29 -10.26
CA GLN A 60 3.04 -8.39 -10.99
C GLN A 60 4.19 -7.91 -11.90
N TRP A 61 3.99 -6.79 -12.60
CA TRP A 61 5.04 -6.19 -13.42
C TRP A 61 6.25 -5.78 -12.58
N VAL A 62 6.04 -5.06 -11.48
CA VAL A 62 7.12 -4.63 -10.57
C VAL A 62 7.88 -5.82 -10.02
N ARG A 63 7.18 -6.86 -9.57
CA ARG A 63 7.80 -8.10 -9.11
C ARG A 63 8.67 -8.74 -10.19
N SER A 64 8.15 -8.89 -11.40
CA SER A 64 8.88 -9.48 -12.52
C SER A 64 10.14 -8.69 -12.87
N GLU A 65 10.07 -7.36 -12.88
CA GLU A 65 11.24 -6.51 -13.13
C GLU A 65 12.27 -6.58 -12.00
N PHE A 66 11.83 -6.77 -10.76
CA PHE A 66 12.73 -6.99 -9.62
C PHE A 66 13.45 -8.34 -9.72
N GLU A 67 12.75 -9.40 -10.10
CA GLU A 67 13.32 -10.74 -10.33
C GLU A 67 14.34 -10.73 -11.49
N LYS A 68 14.05 -10.04 -12.60
CA LYS A 68 14.97 -9.89 -13.74
C LYS A 68 16.30 -9.23 -13.36
N LYS A 69 16.29 -8.39 -12.32
CA LYS A 69 17.50 -7.74 -11.78
C LYS A 69 18.23 -8.59 -10.74
N GLY A 70 17.83 -9.85 -10.57
CA GLY A 70 18.43 -10.79 -9.62
C GLY A 70 17.80 -10.77 -8.22
N GLY A 71 16.70 -10.04 -8.03
CA GLY A 71 15.97 -10.05 -6.77
C GLY A 71 15.23 -11.38 -6.54
N ALA A 72 15.08 -11.76 -5.27
CA ALA A 72 14.31 -12.95 -4.86
C ALA A 72 13.19 -12.54 -3.88
N PRO A 73 12.10 -11.90 -4.35
CA PRO A 73 11.06 -11.39 -3.48
C PRO A 73 10.26 -12.53 -2.83
N VAL A 74 10.17 -12.50 -1.50
CA VAL A 74 9.40 -13.49 -0.71
C VAL A 74 7.90 -13.29 -0.90
N GLU A 75 7.44 -12.03 -0.88
CA GLU A 75 6.01 -11.71 -0.97
C GLU A 75 5.50 -11.58 -2.40
N PRO A 76 4.25 -12.01 -2.71
CA PRO A 76 3.72 -11.99 -4.08
C PRO A 76 3.40 -10.58 -4.60
N TYR A 77 3.57 -9.55 -3.77
CA TYR A 77 3.35 -8.15 -4.11
C TYR A 77 4.47 -7.28 -3.50
N PRO A 78 4.72 -6.08 -4.06
CA PRO A 78 5.73 -5.17 -3.53
C PRO A 78 5.28 -4.54 -2.19
N GLN A 79 6.22 -4.43 -1.25
CA GLN A 79 6.04 -3.61 -0.05
C GLN A 79 6.35 -2.15 -0.40
N TYR A 80 5.37 -1.27 -0.21
CA TYR A 80 5.48 0.14 -0.58
C TYR A 80 6.01 0.96 0.58
N LEU A 81 7.11 1.66 0.34
CA LEU A 81 7.77 2.52 1.30
C LEU A 81 8.05 3.90 0.68
N VAL A 82 8.21 4.91 1.53
CA VAL A 82 8.59 6.27 1.12
C VAL A 82 10.05 6.49 1.49
N LEU A 83 10.85 7.04 0.57
CA LEU A 83 12.20 7.48 0.91
C LEU A 83 12.11 8.76 1.74
N GLY A 84 12.58 8.72 2.99
CA GLY A 84 12.34 9.79 3.95
C GLY A 84 10.87 9.86 4.38
N THR A 85 10.38 11.05 4.72
CA THR A 85 8.96 11.29 5.08
C THR A 85 8.23 12.13 4.03
N SER A 86 6.91 11.94 3.93
CA SER A 86 5.99 12.77 3.13
C SER A 86 4.93 13.41 4.03
N SER A 87 4.91 14.75 4.11
CA SER A 87 3.86 15.50 4.80
C SER A 87 2.48 15.29 4.19
N TYR A 88 2.41 15.10 2.88
CA TYR A 88 1.17 14.78 2.17
C TYR A 88 0.58 13.43 2.63
N ILE A 89 1.41 12.37 2.67
CA ILE A 89 0.94 11.05 3.11
C ILE A 89 0.63 11.05 4.59
N ALA A 90 1.45 11.71 5.41
CA ALA A 90 1.19 11.88 6.84
C ALA A 90 -0.18 12.55 7.08
N ALA A 91 -0.54 13.59 6.30
CA ALA A 91 -1.82 14.28 6.42
C ALA A 91 -3.03 13.48 5.91
N LEU A 92 -2.82 12.40 5.14
CA LEU A 92 -3.88 11.48 4.76
C LEU A 92 -4.21 10.47 5.86
N GLY A 93 -3.23 10.12 6.70
CA GLY A 93 -3.45 9.34 7.91
C GLY A 93 -3.92 10.26 9.03
N GLU A 94 -5.03 9.93 9.68
CA GLU A 94 -5.58 10.78 10.76
C GLU A 94 -4.63 10.87 11.96
N ASP A 95 -3.75 9.87 12.14
CA ASP A 95 -2.93 9.73 13.35
C ASP A 95 -1.41 9.88 13.11
N GLY A 96 -0.98 10.15 11.87
CA GLY A 96 0.42 10.44 11.55
C GLY A 96 1.46 9.36 11.91
N ARG A 97 1.04 8.12 12.21
CA ARG A 97 1.98 7.05 12.59
C ARG A 97 2.72 6.50 11.37
N TYR A 98 4.03 6.37 11.56
CA TYR A 98 4.90 5.74 10.59
C TYR A 98 6.04 5.03 11.30
N ALA A 99 6.63 4.03 10.64
CA ALA A 99 7.84 3.38 11.08
C ALA A 99 8.99 3.78 10.15
N GLU A 100 10.10 4.24 10.74
CA GLU A 100 11.37 4.34 10.03
C GLU A 100 12.01 2.95 9.92
N ILE A 101 12.53 2.64 8.73
CA ILE A 101 13.24 1.42 8.40
C ILE A 101 14.64 1.83 7.93
N ARG A 102 15.66 1.25 8.56
CA ARG A 102 17.09 1.50 8.30
C ARG A 102 17.77 0.19 7.95
#